data_AF-A0A0S7BKW2-F1
#
_entry.id   AF-A0A0S7BKW2-F1
#
_cell.length_a   1.000
_cell.length_b   1.000
_cell.length_c   1.000
_cell.angle_alpha   90.00
_cell.angle_beta   90.00
_cell.angle_gamma   90.00
#
_symmetry.space_group_name_H-M   'P 1'
#
loop_
_entity.id
_entity.type
_entity.pdbx_description
1 polymer ?
#
loop_
_entity_poly.entity_id
_entity_poly.type
_entity_poly.pdbx_seq_one_letter_code
_entity_poly.pdbx_strand_id
1 'polypeptide(L)'
;MGRTLPSITQSLNEEQAAYNRFRRALRRSDQLALDELFVAARQHLAAAAYSANLLPMETFLLAMLLEEHKETVRLRAEVERLQSRVEDG
;
A
#
# COMPACT_ATOMS: atom_id res chain seq x y z
N MET A 1 -9.53 12.83 -31.03
CA MET A 1 -10.15 13.01 -29.70
C MET A 1 -9.08 12.74 -28.66
N GLY A 2 -8.56 13.79 -28.00
CA GLY A 2 -7.47 13.66 -27.04
C GLY A 2 -7.87 12.76 -25.89
N ARG A 3 -7.03 11.78 -25.54
CA ARG A 3 -7.27 10.88 -24.42
C ARG A 3 -7.24 11.72 -23.14
N THR A 4 -8.38 11.90 -22.49
CA THR A 4 -8.45 12.44 -21.12
C THR A 4 -7.52 11.61 -20.25
N LEU A 5 -6.62 12.27 -19.50
CA LEU A 5 -5.77 11.57 -18.56
C LEU A 5 -6.65 10.88 -17.51
N PRO A 6 -6.42 9.58 -17.22
CA PRO A 6 -7.18 8.89 -16.19
C PRO A 6 -6.95 9.58 -14.84
N SER A 7 -8.01 9.66 -14.03
CA SER A 7 -7.86 10.12 -12.65
C SER A 7 -6.94 9.19 -11.87
N ILE A 8 -6.26 9.68 -10.83
CA ILE A 8 -5.37 8.84 -10.02
C ILE A 8 -6.09 7.61 -9.43
N THR A 9 -7.38 7.76 -9.07
CA THR A 9 -8.23 6.66 -8.60
C THR A 9 -8.47 5.63 -9.71
N GLN A 10 -8.69 6.08 -10.94
CA GLN A 10 -8.83 5.20 -12.09
C GLN A 10 -7.52 4.46 -12.37
N SER A 11 -6.37 5.15 -12.33
CA SER A 11 -5.06 4.53 -12.46
C SER A 11 -4.84 3.44 -11.41
N LEU A 12 -5.22 3.67 -10.15
CA LEU A 12 -5.12 2.65 -9.11
C LEU A 12 -5.97 1.41 -9.42
N ASN A 13 -7.21 1.61 -9.87
CA ASN A 13 -8.11 0.51 -10.21
C ASN A 13 -7.58 -0.29 -11.41
N GLU A 14 -7.01 0.40 -12.41
CA GLU A 14 -6.39 -0.22 -13.58
C GLU A 14 -5.15 -1.04 -13.19
N GLU A 15 -4.27 -0.50 -12.35
CA GLU A 15 -3.12 -1.22 -11.80
C GLU A 15 -3.57 -2.44 -10.99
N GLN A 16 -4.51 -2.28 -10.05
CA GLN A 16 -5.03 -3.40 -9.26
C GLN A 16 -5.63 -4.49 -10.16
N ALA A 17 -6.34 -4.10 -11.23
CA ALA A 17 -6.89 -5.04 -12.19
C ALA A 17 -5.80 -5.78 -12.99
N ALA A 18 -4.70 -5.10 -13.34
CA ALA A 18 -3.55 -5.70 -14.02
C ALA A 18 -2.86 -6.78 -13.16
N TYR A 19 -2.84 -6.59 -11.83
CA TYR A 19 -2.27 -7.56 -10.88
C TYR A 19 -3.17 -8.76 -10.56
N ASN A 20 -4.40 -8.84 -11.11
CA ASN A 20 -5.31 -9.95 -10.84
C ASN A 20 -4.73 -11.34 -11.15
N ARG A 21 -3.95 -11.48 -12.23
CA ARG A 21 -3.32 -12.77 -12.57
C ARG A 21 -2.27 -13.17 -11.53
N PHE A 22 -1.44 -12.21 -11.12
CA PHE A 22 -0.44 -12.40 -10.07
C PHE A 22 -1.12 -12.77 -8.75
N ARG A 23 -2.12 -11.98 -8.33
CA ARG A 23 -2.92 -12.24 -7.12
C ARG A 23 -3.48 -13.67 -7.12
N ARG A 24 -4.08 -14.13 -8.22
CA ARG A 24 -4.65 -15.49 -8.29
C ARG A 24 -3.62 -16.62 -8.16
N ALA A 25 -2.35 -16.36 -8.46
CA ALA A 25 -1.28 -17.33 -8.29
C ALA A 25 -0.75 -17.42 -6.84
N LEU A 26 -1.10 -16.45 -5.99
CA LEU A 26 -0.70 -16.41 -4.58
C LEU A 26 -1.54 -17.35 -3.70
N ARG A 27 -0.99 -17.73 -2.54
CA ARG A 27 -1.75 -18.41 -1.48
C ARG A 27 -2.84 -17.50 -0.93
N ARG A 28 -3.87 -18.06 -0.30
CA ARG A 28 -5.00 -17.27 0.23
C ARG A 28 -4.55 -16.19 1.24
N SER A 29 -3.58 -16.49 2.11
CA SER A 29 -2.99 -15.52 3.04
C SER A 29 -2.40 -14.32 2.30
N ASP A 30 -1.63 -14.59 1.26
CA ASP A 30 -0.87 -13.59 0.52
C ASP A 30 -1.78 -12.78 -0.41
N GLN A 31 -2.89 -13.38 -0.87
CA GLN A 31 -3.96 -12.65 -1.57
C GLN A 31 -4.58 -11.58 -0.68
N LEU A 32 -4.88 -11.91 0.58
CA LEU A 32 -5.45 -10.97 1.53
C LEU A 32 -4.45 -9.84 1.84
N ALA A 33 -3.19 -10.18 2.08
CA ALA A 33 -2.12 -9.20 2.28
C ALA A 33 -1.99 -8.25 1.08
N LEU A 34 -2.00 -8.78 -0.15
CA LEU A 34 -1.95 -7.95 -1.36
C LEU A 34 -3.17 -7.03 -1.47
N ASP A 35 -4.38 -7.52 -1.15
CA ASP A 35 -5.58 -6.69 -1.15
C ASP A 35 -5.50 -5.55 -0.12
N GLU A 36 -4.97 -5.82 1.06
CA GLU A 36 -4.71 -4.83 2.12
C GLU A 36 -3.68 -3.78 1.67
N LEU A 37 -2.62 -4.17 0.97
CA LEU A 37 -1.66 -3.22 0.39
C LEU A 37 -2.32 -2.26 -0.60
N PHE A 38 -3.22 -2.75 -1.48
CA PHE A 38 -4.00 -1.86 -2.35
C PHE A 38 -4.97 -0.95 -1.58
N VAL A 39 -5.49 -1.39 -0.42
CA VAL A 39 -6.26 -0.53 0.49
C VAL A 39 -5.36 0.57 1.08
N ALA A 40 -4.16 0.22 1.52
CA ALA A 40 -3.20 1.16 2.09
C ALA A 40 -2.79 2.24 1.06
N ALA A 41 -2.55 1.84 -0.19
CA ALA A 41 -2.23 2.77 -1.28
C ALA A 41 -3.31 3.85 -1.50
N ARG A 42 -4.60 3.53 -1.26
CA ARG A 42 -5.71 4.50 -1.40
C ARG A 42 -5.59 5.70 -0.46
N GLN A 43 -4.95 5.52 0.70
CA GLN A 43 -4.76 6.61 1.68
C GLN A 43 -3.88 7.74 1.11
N HIS A 44 -3.09 7.45 0.08
CA HIS A 44 -2.15 8.37 -0.53
C HIS A 44 -2.58 8.88 -1.90
N LEU A 45 -3.83 8.67 -2.32
CA LEU A 45 -4.32 9.13 -3.64
C LEU A 45 -4.10 10.63 -3.87
N ALA A 46 -4.27 11.46 -2.83
CA ALA A 46 -4.02 12.89 -2.92
C ALA A 46 -2.54 13.18 -3.18
N ALA A 47 -1.62 12.57 -2.42
CA ALA A 47 -0.18 12.72 -2.63
C ALA A 47 0.26 12.17 -4.00
N ALA A 48 -0.34 11.05 -4.43
CA ALA A 48 -0.08 10.45 -5.72
C ALA A 48 -0.58 11.30 -6.90
N ALA A 49 -1.67 12.05 -6.73
CA ALA A 49 -2.13 12.99 -7.75
C ALA A 49 -1.13 14.15 -8.00
N TYR A 50 -0.30 14.47 -7.00
CA TYR A 50 0.76 15.48 -7.13
C TYR A 50 2.04 14.96 -7.79
N SER A 51 2.21 13.64 -7.96
CA SER A 51 3.38 13.08 -8.63
C SER A 51 3.24 13.25 -10.15
N ALA A 52 3.61 14.43 -10.66
CA ALA A 52 3.37 14.80 -12.05
C ALA A 52 4.13 13.95 -13.10
N ASN A 53 5.12 13.14 -12.71
CA ASN A 53 6.05 12.47 -13.63
C ASN A 53 6.41 11.00 -13.30
N LEU A 54 5.82 10.39 -12.27
CA LEU A 54 6.09 8.98 -11.92
C LEU A 54 5.08 8.05 -12.58
N LEU A 55 5.47 6.80 -12.88
CA LEU A 55 4.50 5.80 -13.33
C LEU A 55 3.53 5.51 -12.15
N PRO A 56 2.20 5.47 -12.37
CA PRO A 56 1.23 5.33 -11.28
C PRO A 56 1.53 4.18 -10.32
N MET A 57 1.93 3.02 -10.86
CA MET A 57 2.30 1.86 -10.03
C MET A 57 3.49 2.14 -9.11
N GLU A 58 4.53 2.87 -9.56
CA GLU A 58 5.68 3.20 -8.72
C GLU A 58 5.27 4.05 -7.52
N THR A 59 4.38 5.02 -7.74
CA THR A 59 3.81 5.84 -6.68
C THR A 59 2.96 5.02 -5.71
N PHE A 60 2.16 4.07 -6.21
CA PHE A 60 1.36 3.19 -5.34
C PHE A 60 2.22 2.21 -4.54
N LEU A 61 3.27 1.65 -5.14
CA LEU A 61 4.25 0.82 -4.43
C LEU A 61 4.95 1.61 -3.34
N LEU A 62 5.34 2.86 -3.59
CA LEU A 62 5.93 3.73 -2.58
C LEU A 62 4.94 4.02 -1.44
N ALA A 63 3.67 4.26 -1.77
CA ALA A 63 2.61 4.46 -0.78
C ALA A 63 2.38 3.21 0.10
N MET A 64 2.39 2.02 -0.51
CA MET A 64 2.33 0.74 0.22
C MET A 64 3.52 0.59 1.17
N LEU A 65 4.75 0.81 0.68
CA LEU A 65 5.97 0.75 1.49
C LEU A 65 5.95 1.75 2.65
N LEU A 66 5.39 2.95 2.43
CA LEU A 66 5.27 3.96 3.46
C LEU A 66 4.35 3.50 4.60
N GLU A 67 3.19 2.92 4.28
CA GLU A 67 2.27 2.38 5.29
C GLU A 67 2.88 1.18 6.03
N GLU A 68 3.55 0.27 5.32
CA GLU A 68 4.25 -0.86 5.96
C GLU A 68 5.39 -0.39 6.89
N HIS A 69 6.11 0.67 6.51
CA HIS A 69 7.14 1.25 7.38
C HIS A 69 6.54 1.86 8.65
N LYS A 70 5.42 2.60 8.53
CA LYS A 70 4.70 3.15 9.68
C LYS A 70 4.22 2.04 10.62
N GLU A 71 3.66 0.98 10.06
CA GLU A 71 3.19 -0.18 10.83
C GLU A 71 4.35 -0.87 11.55
N THR A 72 5.47 -1.09 10.86
CA THR A 72 6.68 -1.66 11.45
C THR A 72 7.20 -0.83 12.63
N VAL A 73 7.25 0.51 12.49
CA VAL A 73 7.66 1.41 13.58
C VAL A 73 6.69 1.32 14.77
N ARG A 74 5.38 1.32 14.50
CA ARG A 74 4.34 1.18 15.53
C ARG A 74 4.48 -0.13 16.30
N LEU A 75 4.59 -1.24 15.59
CA LEU A 75 4.71 -2.58 16.16
C LEU A 75 5.99 -2.73 16.99
N ARG A 76 7.13 -2.19 16.52
CA ARG A 76 8.37 -2.18 17.31
C ARG A 76 8.21 -1.44 18.62
N ALA A 77 7.62 -0.24 18.59
CA ALA A 77 7.37 0.53 19.80
C ALA A 77 6.39 -0.19 20.75
N GLU A 78 5.43 -0.94 20.22
CA GLU A 78 4.53 -1.77 21.03
C GLU A 78 5.24 -2.96 21.67
N VAL A 79 6.10 -3.65 20.92
CA VAL A 79 6.92 -4.74 21.45
C VAL A 79 7.82 -4.25 22.58
N GLU A 80 8.52 -3.12 22.39
CA GLU A 80 9.37 -2.52 23.43
C GLU A 80 8.57 -2.18 24.69
N ARG A 81 7.38 -1.59 24.54
CA ARG A 81 6.47 -1.25 25.65
C ARG A 81 5.96 -2.48 26.39
N LEU A 82 5.72 -3.59 25.68
CA LEU A 82 5.27 -4.84 26.30
C LEU A 82 6.42 -5.55 27.01
N GLN A 83 7.63 -5.51 26.45
CA GLN A 83 8.84 -6.05 27.07
C GLN A 83 9.14 -5.34 28.39
N SER A 84 9.11 -4.00 28.43
CA SER A 84 9.37 -3.25 29.67
C SER A 84 8.37 -3.61 30.79
N ARG A 85 7.09 -3.80 30.45
CA ARG A 85 6.05 -4.21 31.42
C ARG A 85 6.24 -5.61 31.97
N VAL A 86 6.88 -6.51 31.22
CA VAL A 86 7.20 -7.88 31.67
C VAL A 86 8.45 -7.88 32.53
N GLU A 87 9.40 -6.99 32.27
CA GLU A 87 10.63 -6.84 33.08
C GLU A 87 10.37 -6.15 34.42
N ASP A 88 9.38 -5.26 34.48
CA ASP A 88 9.01 -4.50 35.69
C ASP A 88 8.06 -5.25 36.66
N GLY A 89 7.56 -6.44 36.29
CA GLY A 89 6.55 -7.22 37.04
C GLY A 89 7.04 -8.56 37.54
#